data_AF-A0A7R8WNV3-F1
#
_entry.id   AF-A0A7R8WNV3-F1
#
_cell.length_a   1.000
_cell.length_b   1.000
_cell.length_c   1.000
_cell.angle_alpha   90.00
_cell.angle_beta   90.00
_cell.angle_gamma   90.00
#
_symmetry.space_group_name_H-M   'P 1'
#
loop_
_entity.id
_entity.type
_entity.pdbx_description
1 polymer ?
#
loop_
_entity_poly.entity_id
_entity_poly.type
_entity_poly.pdbx_seq_one_letter_code
_entity_poly.pdbx_strand_id
1 'polypeptide(L)'
;MPKEIGPHTILVEYNGTPVGGTPFTSKVYDVKRVYVSPLPKGSIGKSLQFTVDAGQAGEGNLEITISAQGRNIPTQVHPQGSARFLVSFVPLEATDHIVSISFNKEPVPGSPFVAHVATDPNRLHVSGQSLASTPVGKPAYFTISNVTGTVEDVEVNVEGETPYKLRQTRR
;
A
#
# COMPACT_ATOMS: atom_id res chain seq x y z
N MET A 1 25.18 1.66 -26.12
CA MET A 1 23.98 1.94 -25.31
C MET A 1 23.87 3.44 -25.12
N PRO A 2 22.68 4.06 -25.28
CA PRO A 2 22.50 5.49 -25.04
C PRO A 2 22.83 5.83 -23.58
N LYS A 3 23.42 7.00 -23.34
CA LYS A 3 23.88 7.45 -22.01
C LYS A 3 23.00 8.52 -21.40
N GLU A 4 22.13 9.12 -22.20
CA GLU A 4 21.30 10.25 -21.83
C GLU A 4 19.82 9.87 -22.01
N ILE A 5 18.98 10.44 -21.15
CA ILE A 5 17.53 10.29 -21.22
C ILE A 5 16.99 11.32 -22.20
N GLY A 6 15.95 10.96 -22.94
CA GLY A 6 15.28 11.86 -23.88
C GLY A 6 15.36 11.40 -25.34
N PRO A 7 14.93 12.27 -26.27
CA PRO A 7 14.83 11.92 -27.67
C PRO A 7 16.21 11.73 -28.30
N HIS A 8 16.42 10.58 -28.93
CA HIS A 8 17.58 10.27 -29.75
C HIS A 8 17.14 10.07 -31.19
N THR A 9 17.77 10.79 -32.12
CA THR A 9 17.50 10.66 -33.55
C THR A 9 18.33 9.54 -34.14
N ILE A 10 17.67 8.62 -34.83
CA ILE A 10 18.30 7.50 -35.53
C ILE A 10 18.16 7.76 -37.02
N LEU A 11 19.30 7.94 -37.69
CA LEU A 11 19.39 8.10 -39.13
C LEU A 11 19.80 6.78 -39.77
N VAL A 12 19.08 6.36 -40.80
CA VAL A 12 19.38 5.13 -41.54
C VAL A 12 19.51 5.46 -43.02
N GLU A 13 20.65 5.12 -43.61
CA GLU A 13 20.95 5.30 -45.02
C GLU A 13 21.38 3.96 -45.65
N TYR A 14 21.05 3.78 -46.92
CA TYR A 14 21.52 2.67 -47.75
C TYR A 14 22.16 3.24 -49.02
N ASN A 15 23.45 2.96 -49.23
CA ASN A 15 24.26 3.51 -50.33
C ASN A 15 24.20 5.05 -50.43
N GLY A 16 24.24 5.75 -49.28
CA GLY A 16 24.13 7.21 -49.22
C GLY A 16 22.73 7.76 -49.51
N THR A 17 21.73 6.89 -49.69
CA THR A 17 20.32 7.28 -49.82
C THR A 17 19.60 7.04 -48.49
N PRO A 18 18.92 8.05 -47.92
CA PRO A 18 18.05 7.86 -46.76
C PRO A 18 17.03 6.73 -46.97
N VAL A 19 16.97 5.79 -46.02
CA VAL A 19 15.95 4.73 -46.03
C VAL A 19 14.61 5.32 -45.62
N GLY A 20 13.51 4.82 -46.18
CA GLY A 20 12.15 5.28 -45.84
C GLY A 20 11.88 5.28 -44.33
N GLY A 21 11.37 6.41 -43.82
CA GLY A 21 11.04 6.60 -42.40
C GLY A 21 12.13 7.25 -41.55
N THR A 22 13.34 7.45 -42.09
CA THR A 22 14.38 8.23 -41.41
C THR A 22 14.09 9.74 -41.47
N PRO A 23 14.34 10.52 -40.40
CA PRO A 23 14.80 10.10 -39.07
C PRO A 23 13.73 9.39 -38.25
N PHE A 24 14.13 8.34 -37.51
CA PHE A 24 13.35 7.80 -36.41
C PHE A 24 13.72 8.49 -35.09
N THR A 25 12.77 8.59 -34.17
CA THR A 25 13.02 9.12 -32.82
C THR A 25 12.85 8.01 -31.79
N SER A 26 13.91 7.71 -31.05
CA SER A 26 13.88 6.82 -29.88
C SER A 26 13.79 7.64 -28.61
N LYS A 27 12.78 7.40 -27.77
CA LYS A 27 12.62 8.06 -26.47
C LYS A 27 13.30 7.23 -25.40
N VAL A 28 14.54 7.59 -25.07
CA VAL A 28 15.32 6.87 -24.06
C VAL A 28 14.81 7.24 -22.66
N TYR A 29 14.60 6.24 -21.81
CA TYR A 29 14.12 6.39 -20.44
C TYR A 29 14.98 5.59 -19.45
N ASP A 30 14.86 5.88 -18.15
CA ASP A 30 15.55 5.16 -17.07
C ASP A 30 14.61 4.95 -15.88
N VAL A 31 14.18 3.71 -15.66
CA VAL A 31 13.31 3.34 -14.54
C VAL A 31 13.95 3.61 -13.18
N LYS A 32 15.29 3.67 -13.09
CA LYS A 32 16.01 3.93 -11.85
C LYS A 32 15.88 5.38 -11.39
N ARG A 33 15.43 6.26 -12.28
CA ARG A 33 15.13 7.67 -11.96
C ARG A 33 13.67 7.91 -11.60
N VAL A 34 12.85 6.85 -11.50
CA VAL A 34 11.57 6.94 -10.81
C VAL A 34 11.81 6.81 -9.31
N TYR A 35 11.39 7.82 -8.55
CA TYR A 35 11.47 7.84 -7.11
C TYR A 35 10.09 7.58 -6.49
N VAL A 36 10.05 6.72 -5.47
CA VAL A 36 8.86 6.45 -4.67
C VAL A 36 9.17 6.83 -3.23
N SER A 37 8.36 7.71 -2.64
CA SER A 37 8.54 8.07 -1.23
C SER A 37 8.29 6.86 -0.32
N PRO A 38 8.87 6.82 0.90
CA PRO A 38 8.55 5.78 1.87
C PRO A 38 7.03 5.64 2.07
N LEU A 39 6.55 4.39 2.12
CA LEU A 39 5.13 4.12 2.37
C LEU A 39 4.86 4.28 3.87
N PRO A 40 3.83 5.05 4.26
CA PRO A 40 3.50 5.21 5.67
C PRO A 40 2.92 3.91 6.25
N LYS A 41 3.18 3.66 7.54
CA LYS A 41 2.39 2.71 8.32
C LYS A 41 1.00 3.28 8.53
N GLY A 42 -0.02 2.44 8.46
CA GLY A 42 -1.40 2.88 8.49
C GLY A 42 -2.32 2.11 9.41
N SER A 43 -3.55 2.62 9.51
CA SER A 43 -4.63 1.93 10.20
C SER A 43 -5.86 1.84 9.31
N ILE A 44 -6.67 0.81 9.53
CA ILE A 44 -7.92 0.59 8.79
C ILE A 44 -8.80 1.86 8.78
N GLY A 45 -9.29 2.22 7.60
CA GLY A 45 -10.21 3.32 7.38
C GLY A 45 -9.58 4.72 7.43
N LYS A 46 -8.25 4.83 7.63
CA LYS A 46 -7.52 6.09 7.50
C LYS A 46 -6.81 6.13 6.15
N SER A 47 -6.92 7.24 5.43
CA SER A 47 -6.25 7.40 4.15
C SER A 47 -4.73 7.35 4.32
N LEU A 48 -4.08 6.55 3.48
CA LEU A 48 -2.63 6.51 3.34
C LEU A 48 -2.22 7.16 2.04
N GLN A 49 -1.10 7.87 2.07
CA GLN A 49 -0.60 8.64 0.93
C GLN A 49 0.90 8.44 0.75
N PHE A 50 1.33 8.35 -0.49
CA PHE A 50 2.74 8.37 -0.87
C PHE A 50 2.89 9.07 -2.22
N THR A 51 4.10 9.52 -2.53
CA THR A 51 4.42 10.22 -3.78
C THR A 51 5.21 9.33 -4.72
N VAL A 52 4.91 9.40 -6.01
CA VAL A 52 5.75 8.87 -7.08
C VAL A 52 6.23 10.03 -7.95
N ASP A 53 7.54 10.12 -8.16
CA ASP A 53 8.18 11.14 -8.99
C ASP A 53 8.91 10.48 -10.16
N ALA A 54 8.40 10.67 -11.37
CA ALA A 54 8.99 10.18 -12.61
C ALA A 54 9.61 11.32 -13.44
N GLY A 55 9.75 12.53 -12.86
CA GLY A 55 10.19 13.73 -13.58
C GLY A 55 11.58 13.61 -14.20
N GLN A 56 12.41 12.70 -13.72
CA GLN A 56 13.75 12.44 -14.24
C GLN A 56 13.87 11.12 -15.02
N ALA A 57 12.79 10.34 -15.13
CA ALA A 57 12.80 9.03 -15.77
C ALA A 57 12.76 9.08 -17.31
N GLY A 58 12.43 10.24 -17.88
CA GLY A 58 12.15 10.39 -19.31
C GLY A 58 10.67 10.21 -19.62
N GLU A 59 10.32 10.22 -20.90
CA GLU A 59 8.93 10.04 -21.31
C GLU A 59 8.52 8.57 -21.20
N GLY A 60 7.36 8.32 -20.60
CA GLY A 60 6.83 6.97 -20.46
C GLY A 60 5.52 6.91 -19.70
N ASN A 61 4.96 5.70 -19.63
CA ASN A 61 3.72 5.42 -18.92
C ASN A 61 4.02 4.82 -17.54
N LEU A 62 3.43 5.43 -16.50
CA LEU A 62 3.48 4.93 -15.14
C LEU A 62 2.21 4.11 -14.85
N GLU A 63 2.37 2.92 -14.29
CA GLU A 63 1.27 2.07 -13.84
C GLU A 63 1.41 1.79 -12.35
N ILE A 64 0.32 1.94 -11.61
CA ILE A 64 0.27 1.77 -10.16
C ILE A 64 -0.92 0.88 -9.82
N THR A 65 -0.66 -0.22 -9.11
CA THR A 65 -1.68 -1.12 -8.58
C THR A 65 -1.44 -1.35 -7.11
N ILE A 66 -2.49 -1.25 -6.30
CA ILE A 66 -2.46 -1.61 -4.88
C ILE A 66 -3.37 -2.80 -4.67
N SER A 67 -2.87 -3.83 -4.00
CA SER A 67 -3.65 -5.03 -3.69
C SER A 67 -3.41 -5.50 -2.26
N ALA A 68 -4.40 -6.17 -1.69
CA ALA A 68 -4.29 -6.84 -0.39
C ALA A 68 -5.02 -8.19 -0.49
N GLN A 69 -4.38 -9.26 0.00
CA GLN A 69 -4.92 -10.63 -0.08
C GLN A 69 -5.38 -11.04 -1.50
N GLY A 70 -4.67 -10.58 -2.54
CA GLY A 70 -5.02 -10.85 -3.94
C GLY A 70 -6.20 -10.05 -4.49
N ARG A 71 -6.77 -9.11 -3.73
CA ARG A 71 -7.83 -8.19 -4.18
C ARG A 71 -7.25 -6.81 -4.46
N ASN A 72 -7.65 -6.21 -5.58
CA ASN A 72 -7.28 -4.83 -5.90
C ASN A 72 -7.99 -3.85 -4.97
N ILE A 73 -7.24 -2.86 -4.50
CA ILE A 73 -7.73 -1.79 -3.64
C ILE A 73 -7.94 -0.54 -4.50
N PRO A 74 -9.11 0.11 -4.44
CA PRO A 74 -9.33 1.37 -5.13
C PRO A 74 -8.32 2.43 -4.70
N THR A 75 -7.66 3.05 -5.68
CA THR A 75 -6.63 4.07 -5.47
C THR A 75 -7.01 5.37 -6.16
N GLN A 76 -6.67 6.50 -5.55
CA GLN A 76 -6.76 7.80 -6.18
C GLN A 76 -5.35 8.28 -6.53
N VAL A 77 -5.20 8.84 -7.72
CA VAL A 77 -3.93 9.40 -8.20
C VAL A 77 -4.16 10.86 -8.53
N HIS A 78 -3.45 11.75 -7.85
CA HIS A 78 -3.53 13.19 -8.02
C HIS A 78 -2.23 13.71 -8.64
N PRO A 79 -2.25 14.15 -9.91
CA PRO A 79 -1.10 14.80 -10.53
C PRO A 79 -0.69 16.06 -9.74
N GLN A 80 0.62 16.20 -9.48
CA GLN A 80 1.21 17.35 -8.79
C GLN A 80 2.02 18.25 -9.74
N GLY A 81 2.03 17.93 -11.04
CA GLY A 81 2.89 18.57 -12.05
C GLY A 81 4.24 17.88 -12.20
N SER A 82 4.97 18.20 -13.28
CA SER A 82 6.33 17.69 -13.54
C SER A 82 6.50 16.17 -13.44
N ALA A 83 5.49 15.40 -13.90
CA ALA A 83 5.44 13.93 -13.78
C ALA A 83 5.57 13.40 -12.33
N ARG A 84 5.10 14.19 -11.36
CA ARG A 84 4.94 13.81 -9.96
C ARG A 84 3.47 13.55 -9.64
N PHE A 85 3.21 12.53 -8.85
CA PHE A 85 1.87 12.05 -8.51
C PHE A 85 1.77 11.79 -7.01
N LEU A 86 0.69 12.27 -6.39
CA LEU A 86 0.28 11.88 -5.05
C LEU A 86 -0.71 10.73 -5.17
N VAL A 87 -0.34 9.57 -4.64
CA VAL A 87 -1.18 8.37 -4.65
C VAL A 87 -1.80 8.21 -3.27
N SER A 88 -3.10 7.94 -3.21
CA SER A 88 -3.80 7.66 -1.97
C SER A 88 -4.70 6.43 -2.07
N PHE A 89 -4.87 5.74 -0.94
CA PHE A 89 -5.84 4.66 -0.79
C PHE A 89 -6.34 4.60 0.65
N VAL A 90 -7.47 3.92 0.88
CA VAL A 90 -8.01 3.68 2.21
C VAL A 90 -8.05 2.18 2.45
N PRO A 91 -7.19 1.62 3.32
CA PRO A 91 -7.19 0.20 3.61
C PRO A 91 -8.42 -0.17 4.44
N LEU A 92 -9.06 -1.29 4.11
CA LEU A 92 -10.22 -1.81 4.84
C LEU A 92 -9.88 -3.00 5.74
N GLU A 93 -8.67 -3.52 5.64
CA GLU A 93 -8.21 -4.72 6.35
C GLU A 93 -6.84 -4.46 7.00
N ALA A 94 -6.60 -5.05 8.16
CA ALA A 94 -5.33 -4.98 8.88
C ALA A 94 -4.38 -6.05 8.34
N THR A 95 -3.87 -5.81 7.13
CA THR A 95 -2.94 -6.69 6.44
C THR A 95 -1.93 -5.86 5.67
N ASP A 96 -0.83 -6.50 5.27
CA ASP A 96 0.10 -5.90 4.33
C ASP A 96 -0.58 -5.64 2.98
N HIS A 97 -0.43 -4.41 2.49
CA HIS A 97 -0.89 -3.98 1.19
C HIS A 97 0.30 -3.90 0.24
N ILE A 98 0.20 -4.58 -0.90
CA ILE A 98 1.23 -4.68 -1.92
C ILE A 98 1.01 -3.58 -2.95
N VAL A 99 1.97 -2.67 -3.06
CA VAL A 99 1.97 -1.56 -4.00
C VAL A 99 2.94 -1.89 -5.13
N SER A 100 2.40 -2.21 -6.30
CA SER A 100 3.17 -2.51 -7.50
C SER A 100 3.22 -1.27 -8.41
N ILE A 101 4.42 -0.84 -8.74
CA ILE A 101 4.66 0.32 -9.62
C ILE A 101 5.56 -0.12 -10.77
N SER A 102 5.15 0.20 -12.00
CA SER A 102 5.94 -0.02 -13.21
C SER A 102 6.03 1.26 -14.05
N PHE A 103 7.12 1.40 -14.80
CA PHE A 103 7.35 2.47 -15.76
C PHE A 103 7.70 1.84 -17.10
N ASN A 104 6.92 2.12 -18.15
CA ASN A 104 7.03 1.46 -19.45
C ASN A 104 7.00 -0.08 -19.36
N LYS A 105 6.15 -0.63 -18.46
CA LYS A 105 5.98 -2.07 -18.17
C LYS A 105 7.16 -2.73 -17.46
N GLU A 106 8.16 -1.96 -17.04
CA GLU A 106 9.29 -2.44 -16.25
C GLU A 106 9.11 -2.01 -14.78
N PRO A 107 9.29 -2.90 -13.80
CA PRO A 107 9.16 -2.54 -12.39
C PRO A 107 10.20 -1.50 -11.99
N VAL A 108 9.75 -0.47 -11.27
CA VAL A 108 10.67 0.54 -10.71
C VAL A 108 11.47 -0.05 -9.55
N PRO A 109 12.65 0.50 -9.20
CA PRO A 109 13.42 -0.02 -8.07
C PRO A 109 12.61 -0.07 -6.77
N GLY A 110 12.65 -1.21 -6.09
CA GLY A 110 11.92 -1.43 -4.84
C GLY A 110 10.47 -1.91 -5.03
N SER A 111 9.96 -1.95 -6.26
CA SER A 111 8.65 -2.54 -6.56
C SER A 111 8.73 -4.08 -6.52
N PRO A 112 7.75 -4.77 -5.90
CA PRO A 112 6.62 -4.21 -5.17
C PRO A 112 7.00 -3.69 -3.78
N PHE A 113 6.34 -2.61 -3.35
CA PHE A 113 6.46 -2.05 -2.01
C PHE A 113 5.39 -2.62 -1.06
N VAL A 114 5.66 -2.58 0.23
CA VAL A 114 4.73 -3.06 1.27
C VAL A 114 4.30 -1.90 2.17
N ALA A 115 2.99 -1.65 2.23
CA ALA A 115 2.37 -0.79 3.24
C ALA A 115 1.82 -1.65 4.37
N HIS A 116 2.39 -1.49 5.56
CA HIS A 116 1.92 -2.18 6.77
C HIS A 116 0.69 -1.47 7.34
N VAL A 117 -0.43 -2.20 7.41
CA VAL A 117 -1.69 -1.70 7.97
C VAL A 117 -2.10 -2.52 9.17
N ALA A 118 -2.36 -1.85 10.29
CA ALA A 118 -2.84 -2.47 11.52
C ALA A 118 -4.27 -2.03 11.88
N THR A 119 -4.89 -2.73 12.81
CA THR A 119 -6.12 -2.25 13.46
C THR A 119 -5.80 -0.99 14.28
N ASP A 120 -6.67 0.02 14.24
CA ASP A 120 -6.60 1.12 15.20
C ASP A 120 -7.18 0.63 16.54
N PRO A 121 -6.39 0.51 17.63
CA PRO A 121 -6.89 0.02 18.90
C PRO A 121 -8.02 0.89 19.45
N ASN A 122 -8.05 2.19 19.13
CA ASN A 122 -9.10 3.11 19.56
C ASN A 122 -10.45 2.84 18.88
N ARG A 123 -10.50 1.98 17.86
CA ARG A 123 -11.76 1.52 17.25
C ARG A 123 -12.32 0.27 17.89
N LEU A 124 -11.53 -0.42 18.72
CA LEU A 124 -12.03 -1.54 19.50
C LEU A 124 -12.96 -1.01 20.57
N HIS A 125 -14.12 -1.65 20.71
CA HIS A 125 -15.09 -1.27 21.71
C HIS A 125 -15.45 -2.48 22.57
N VAL A 126 -15.19 -2.36 23.87
CA VAL A 126 -15.48 -3.39 24.88
C VAL A 126 -16.77 -3.01 25.60
N SER A 127 -17.76 -3.90 25.61
CA SER A 127 -19.06 -3.67 26.25
C SER A 127 -19.56 -4.89 27.02
N GLY A 128 -20.36 -4.67 28.05
CA GLY A 128 -20.94 -5.74 28.87
C GLY A 128 -21.19 -5.29 30.31
N GLN A 129 -22.31 -5.72 30.90
CA GLN A 129 -22.65 -5.35 32.29
C GLN A 129 -21.61 -5.87 33.29
N SER A 130 -20.98 -7.01 33.00
CA SER A 130 -19.94 -7.60 33.84
C SER A 130 -18.67 -6.75 33.96
N LEU A 131 -18.44 -5.79 33.07
CA LEU A 131 -17.34 -4.83 33.17
C LEU A 131 -17.54 -3.84 34.33
N ALA A 132 -18.79 -3.61 34.74
CA ALA A 132 -19.13 -2.72 35.84
C ALA A 132 -19.35 -3.47 37.17
N SER A 133 -20.08 -4.59 37.13
CA SER A 133 -20.33 -5.41 38.33
C SER A 133 -20.70 -6.85 37.96
N THR A 134 -20.18 -7.81 38.74
CA THR A 134 -20.46 -9.24 38.57
C THR A 134 -20.73 -9.90 39.94
N PRO A 135 -21.83 -10.66 40.11
CA PRO A 135 -22.09 -11.41 41.33
C PRO A 135 -21.11 -12.57 41.54
N VAL A 136 -20.70 -12.78 42.79
CA VAL A 136 -19.84 -13.92 43.17
C VAL A 136 -20.47 -15.25 42.75
N GLY A 137 -19.64 -16.14 42.21
CA GLY A 137 -20.03 -17.49 41.80
C GLY A 137 -20.87 -17.59 40.53
N LYS A 138 -21.14 -16.47 39.83
CA LYS A 138 -21.87 -16.47 38.55
C LYS A 138 -20.91 -16.18 37.38
N PRO A 139 -21.13 -16.79 36.19
CA PRO A 139 -20.39 -16.45 34.99
C PRO A 139 -20.58 -14.99 34.58
N ALA A 140 -19.49 -14.34 34.14
CA ALA A 140 -19.47 -13.01 33.57
C ALA A 140 -19.15 -13.06 32.08
N TYR A 141 -19.74 -12.13 31.32
CA TYR A 141 -19.51 -12.03 29.88
C TYR A 141 -19.34 -10.56 29.49
N PHE A 142 -18.43 -10.32 28.55
CA PHE A 142 -18.30 -9.06 27.85
C PHE A 142 -18.01 -9.35 26.37
N THR A 143 -18.20 -8.34 25.54
CA THR A 143 -18.04 -8.40 24.09
C THR A 143 -16.98 -7.39 23.69
N ILE A 144 -16.05 -7.80 22.83
CA ILE A 144 -15.15 -6.89 22.12
C ILE A 144 -15.65 -6.82 20.69
N SER A 145 -15.93 -5.61 20.21
CA SER A 145 -16.45 -5.32 18.87
C SER A 145 -15.41 -4.60 18.02
N ASN A 146 -15.57 -4.70 16.69
CA ASN A 146 -14.65 -4.17 15.66
C ASN A 146 -13.25 -4.80 15.64
N VAL A 147 -13.11 -6.04 16.11
CA VAL A 147 -11.88 -6.82 15.95
C VAL A 147 -11.72 -7.17 14.47
N THR A 148 -10.63 -6.71 13.87
CA THR A 148 -10.31 -6.92 12.45
C THR A 148 -9.16 -7.91 12.23
N GLY A 149 -8.47 -8.30 13.31
CA GLY A 149 -7.51 -9.40 13.34
C GLY A 149 -8.14 -10.71 13.78
N THR A 150 -7.32 -11.59 14.32
CA THR A 150 -7.77 -12.87 14.88
C THR A 150 -8.15 -12.72 16.36
N VAL A 151 -8.85 -13.73 16.87
CA VAL A 151 -9.11 -13.85 18.32
C VAL A 151 -7.82 -14.04 19.13
N GLU A 152 -6.75 -14.52 18.49
CA GLU A 152 -5.43 -14.76 19.11
C GLU A 152 -4.67 -13.45 19.37
N ASP A 153 -5.01 -12.38 18.64
CA ASP A 153 -4.42 -11.05 18.83
C ASP A 153 -5.01 -10.31 20.04
N VAL A 154 -6.01 -10.90 20.71
CA VAL A 154 -6.73 -10.30 21.84
C VAL A 154 -6.28 -10.94 23.14
N GLU A 155 -5.51 -10.19 23.92
CA GLU A 155 -5.15 -10.57 25.28
C GLU A 155 -6.17 -10.02 26.29
N VAL A 156 -6.63 -10.89 27.19
CA VAL A 156 -7.54 -10.52 28.29
C VAL A 156 -6.90 -10.97 29.60
N ASN A 157 -6.57 -10.00 30.45
CA ASN A 157 -6.10 -10.26 31.81
C ASN A 157 -7.16 -9.84 32.83
N VAL A 158 -7.44 -10.73 33.79
CA VAL A 158 -8.36 -10.48 34.90
C VAL A 158 -7.60 -10.72 36.19
N GLU A 159 -7.47 -9.67 36.99
CA GLU A 159 -6.77 -9.67 38.27
C GLU A 159 -7.77 -9.62 39.43
N GLY A 160 -7.42 -10.28 40.54
CA GLY A 160 -8.16 -10.27 41.79
C GLY A 160 -7.53 -11.19 42.83
N GLU A 161 -8.06 -11.23 44.05
CA GLU A 161 -7.46 -11.94 45.19
C GLU A 161 -7.46 -13.47 45.03
N THR A 162 -8.24 -14.00 44.09
CA THR A 162 -8.39 -15.46 43.86
C THR A 162 -8.18 -15.80 42.39
N PRO A 163 -7.72 -17.02 42.05
CA PRO A 163 -7.53 -17.43 40.66
C PRO A 163 -8.84 -17.49 39.87
N TYR A 164 -8.85 -16.95 38.65
CA TYR A 164 -9.99 -17.01 37.73
C TYR A 164 -9.69 -17.90 36.53
N LYS A 165 -10.74 -18.51 35.95
CA LYS A 165 -10.64 -19.22 34.67
C LYS A 165 -11.23 -18.36 33.56
N LEU A 166 -10.38 -17.99 32.61
CA LEU A 166 -10.81 -17.29 31.39
C LEU A 166 -11.07 -18.29 30.28
N ARG A 167 -12.15 -18.06 29.54
CA ARG A 167 -12.47 -18.81 28.33
C ARG A 167 -12.94 -17.85 27.26
N GLN A 168 -12.20 -17.81 26.15
CA GLN A 168 -12.57 -17.03 24.98
C GLN A 168 -13.37 -17.91 24.02
N THR A 169 -14.48 -17.39 23.50
CA THR A 169 -15.35 -18.09 22.56
C THR A 169 -15.69 -17.18 21.40
N ARG A 170 -15.54 -17.68 20.16
CA ARG A 170 -16.05 -17.01 18.95
C ARG A 170 -17.58 -17.14 18.94
N ARG A 171 -18.28 -16.01 18.81
CA ARG A 171 -19.71 -15.99 18.48
C ARG A 171 -19.88 -15.51 17.05
#